data_AF-A0A5K1FYJ9-F1
#
_entry.id   AF-A0A5K1FYJ9-F1
#
_cell.length_a   1.000
_cell.length_b   1.000
_cell.length_c   1.000
_cell.angle_alpha   90.00
_cell.angle_beta   90.00
_cell.angle_gamma   90.00
#
_symmetry.space_group_name_H-M   'P 1'
#
loop_
_entity.id
_entity.type
_entity.pdbx_description
1 polymer ?
#
loop_
_entity_poly.entity_id
_entity_poly.type
_entity_poly.pdbx_seq_one_letter_code
_entity_poly.pdbx_strand_id
1 'polypeptide(L)' 'PDITAPGVQILASYIPVKPPTDYEFDKRHVNFNLLSGTSMACPHVSGIVGLLKNAHPDWSPAAIRSAIMTT' A
#
# COMPACT_ATOMS: atom_id res chain seq x y z
N PRO A 1 3.97 6.10 -14.51
CA PRO A 1 4.07 6.03 -13.03
C PRO A 1 5.35 6.76 -12.60
N ASP A 2 5.35 7.42 -11.45
CA ASP A 2 6.52 8.17 -10.97
C ASP A 2 7.51 7.33 -10.16
N ILE A 3 7.01 6.30 -9.47
CA ILE A 3 7.81 5.36 -8.68
C ILE A 3 7.13 3.99 -8.62
N THR A 4 7.90 2.94 -8.37
CA THR A 4 7.43 1.57 -8.14
C THR A 4 7.52 1.20 -6.66
N ALA A 5 6.62 0.32 -6.21
CA ALA A 5 6.61 -0.21 -4.84
C ALA A 5 6.02 -1.63 -4.83
N PRO A 6 6.22 -2.41 -3.76
CA PRO A 6 5.68 -3.76 -3.66
C PRO A 6 4.15 -3.76 -3.78
N GLY A 7 3.63 -4.47 -4.78
CA GLY A 7 2.20 -4.54 -5.06
C GLY A 7 1.70 -5.93 -5.41
N VAL A 8 2.51 -6.97 -5.20
CA VAL A 8 2.15 -8.37 -5.51
C VAL A 8 2.31 -9.19 -4.24
N GLN A 9 1.30 -10.00 -3.92
CA GLN A 9 1.28 -10.86 -2.73
C GLN A 9 1.54 -10.08 -1.43
N ILE A 10 0.89 -8.93 -1.29
CA ILE A 10 0.98 -8.11 -0.08
C ILE A 10 -0.01 -8.63 0.95
N LEU A 11 0.50 -9.01 2.13
CA LEU A 11 -0.31 -9.42 3.28
C LEU A 11 -0.80 -8.17 4.01
N ALA A 12 -2.11 -7.98 4.06
CA ALA A 12 -2.73 -6.84 4.75
C ALA A 12 -4.01 -7.27 5.49
N SER A 13 -4.45 -6.44 6.43
CA SER A 13 -5.70 -6.66 7.18
C SER A 13 -6.89 -6.74 6.21
N TYR A 14 -7.79 -7.67 6.46
CA TYR A 14 -8.95 -7.93 5.62
C TYR A 14 -10.22 -8.04 6.47
N ILE A 15 -11.36 -7.65 5.89
CA ILE A 15 -12.64 -7.70 6.59
C ILE A 15 -13.07 -9.17 6.80
N PRO A 16 -13.37 -9.61 8.03
CA PRO A 16 -13.67 -11.02 8.31
C PRO A 16 -15.10 -11.42 7.90
N VAL A 17 -15.79 -10.58 7.13
CA VAL A 17 -17.12 -10.85 6.56
C VAL A 17 -17.08 -11.20 5.08
N LYS A 18 -15.96 -10.94 4.40
CA LYS A 18 -15.76 -11.27 2.99
C LYS A 18 -14.78 -12.46 2.89
N PRO A 19 -15.06 -13.46 2.06
CA PRO A 19 -14.08 -14.51 1.77
C PRO A 19 -12.78 -13.96 1.19
N PRO A 20 -11.63 -14.61 1.42
CA PRO A 20 -10.35 -14.13 0.91
C PRO A 20 -10.21 -14.24 -0.62
N THR A 21 -11.03 -15.05 -1.26
CA THR A 21 -11.09 -15.16 -2.72
C THR A 21 -12.49 -14.78 -3.21
N ASP A 22 -12.61 -14.43 -4.50
CA ASP A 22 -13.92 -14.14 -5.11
C ASP A 22 -14.63 -15.42 -5.61
N TYR A 23 -14.18 -16.60 -5.18
CA TYR A 23 -14.85 -17.87 -5.51
C TYR A 23 -16.07 -18.08 -4.61
N GLU A 24 -17.23 -18.38 -5.20
CA GLU A 24 -18.49 -18.59 -4.46
C GLU A 24 -18.43 -19.74 -3.43
N PHE A 25 -17.56 -20.72 -3.65
CA PHE A 25 -17.39 -21.85 -2.74
C PHE A 25 -16.47 -21.54 -1.55
N ASP A 26 -15.74 -20.42 -1.57
CA ASP A 26 -14.85 -20.05 -0.48
C ASP A 26 -15.66 -19.47 0.70
N LYS A 27 -15.77 -20.25 1.77
CA LYS A 27 -16.48 -19.87 3.00
C LYS A 27 -15.54 -19.46 4.14
N ARG A 28 -14.25 -19.29 3.84
CA ARG A 28 -13.25 -18.94 4.86
C ARG A 28 -13.43 -17.48 5.28
N HIS A 29 -13.18 -17.22 6.56
CA HIS A 29 -13.07 -15.88 7.11
C HIS A 29 -11.67 -15.72 7.66
N VAL A 30 -10.96 -14.67 7.23
CA VAL A 30 -9.58 -14.42 7.61
C VAL A 30 -9.42 -12.97 8.04
N ASN A 31 -8.53 -12.72 9.01
CA ASN A 31 -8.20 -11.37 9.46
C ASN A 31 -7.18 -10.68 8.55
N PHE A 32 -6.47 -11.47 7.73
CA PHE A 32 -5.45 -11.00 6.79
C PHE A 32 -5.57 -11.75 5.47
N ASN A 33 -5.29 -11.05 4.37
CA ASN A 33 -5.35 -11.63 3.03
C ASN A 33 -4.15 -11.20 2.19
N LEU A 34 -3.77 -12.03 1.23
CA LEU A 34 -2.73 -11.75 0.24
C LEU A 34 -3.40 -11.20 -1.02
N LEU A 35 -3.15 -9.93 -1.33
CA LEU A 35 -3.70 -9.28 -2.51
C LEU A 35 -2.58 -8.71 -3.39
N SER A 36 -2.91 -8.52 -4.68
CA SER A 36 -2.01 -7.97 -5.68
C SER A 36 -2.72 -6.87 -6.48
N GLY A 37 -2.02 -5.78 -6.76
CA GLY A 37 -2.51 -4.66 -7.54
C GLY A 37 -1.72 -3.37 -7.30
N THR A 38 -1.89 -2.39 -8.18
CA THR A 38 -1.36 -1.02 -7.94
C THR A 38 -1.98 -0.38 -6.70
N SER A 39 -3.19 -0.79 -6.33
CA SER A 39 -3.86 -0.47 -5.06
C SER A 39 -3.10 -0.96 -3.82
N MET A 40 -2.29 -2.02 -3.94
CA MET A 40 -1.42 -2.50 -2.86
C MET A 40 -0.05 -1.81 -2.87
N ALA A 41 0.44 -1.37 -4.03
CA ALA A 41 1.68 -0.58 -4.12
C ALA A 41 1.52 0.85 -3.58
N CYS A 42 0.39 1.50 -3.88
CA CYS A 42 0.09 2.87 -3.46
C CYS A 42 0.30 3.15 -1.95
N PRO A 43 -0.28 2.37 -1.01
CA PRO A 43 -0.14 2.63 0.42
C PRO A 43 1.31 2.50 0.93
N HIS A 44 2.18 1.73 0.28
CA HIS A 44 3.60 1.70 0.62
C HIS A 44 4.25 3.08 0.38
N VAL A 45 3.99 3.69 -0.78
CA VAL A 45 4.49 5.03 -1.10
C VAL A 45 3.85 6.09 -0.20
N SER A 46 2.54 5.99 0.07
CA SER A 46 1.86 6.89 1.00
C SER A 46 2.43 6.83 2.42
N GLY A 47 2.81 5.64 2.89
CA GLY A 47 3.48 5.46 4.18
C GLY A 47 4.84 6.16 4.23
N ILE A 48 5.67 5.98 3.19
CA ILE A 48 6.96 6.66 3.06
C ILE A 48 6.78 8.19 3.05
N VAL A 49 5.82 8.69 2.27
CA VAL A 49 5.48 10.13 2.24
C VAL A 49 5.07 10.64 3.62
N GLY A 50 4.28 9.88 4.38
CA GLY A 50 3.89 10.22 5.74
C GLY A 50 5.09 10.35 6.68
N LEU A 51 6.04 9.40 6.61
CA LEU A 51 7.28 9.45 7.38
C LEU A 51 8.16 10.65 7.00
N LEU A 52 8.33 10.90 5.70
CA LEU A 52 9.09 12.05 5.22
C LEU A 52 8.46 13.39 5.64
N LYS A 53 7.13 13.49 5.59
CA LYS A 53 6.42 14.71 6.03
C LYS A 53 6.51 14.92 7.53
N ASN A 54 6.59 13.85 8.32
CA ASN A 54 6.82 13.94 9.75
C ASN A 54 8.25 14.40 10.07
N ALA A 55 9.25 13.84 9.38
CA ALA A 55 10.66 14.21 9.54
C ALA A 55 11.00 15.61 9.00
N HIS A 56 10.32 16.03 7.93
CA HIS A 56 10.50 17.32 7.26
C HIS A 56 9.15 18.04 7.06
N PRO A 57 8.58 18.64 8.12
CA PRO A 57 7.26 19.27 8.06
C PRO A 57 7.17 20.45 7.09
N ASP A 58 8.29 21.11 6.79
CA ASP A 58 8.42 22.25 5.90
C ASP A 58 8.53 21.86 4.41
N TRP A 59 8.85 20.61 4.10
CA TRP A 59 9.00 20.16 2.72
C TRP A 59 7.69 20.26 1.94
N SER A 60 7.78 20.80 0.72
CA SER A 60 6.67 20.86 -0.22
C SER A 60 6.38 19.46 -0.81
N PRO A 61 5.18 19.22 -1.38
CA PRO A 61 4.89 17.96 -2.07
C PRO A 61 5.88 17.65 -3.20
N ALA A 62 6.36 18.68 -3.89
CA ALA A 62 7.37 18.54 -4.94
C ALA A 62 8.74 18.12 -4.37
N ALA A 63 9.14 18.67 -3.22
CA ALA A 63 10.37 18.26 -2.55
C ALA A 63 10.32 16.80 -2.09
N ILE A 64 9.20 16.35 -1.51
CA ILE A 64 9.00 14.94 -1.12
C ILE A 64 9.03 14.03 -2.34
N ARG A 65 8.31 14.37 -3.41
CA ARG A 65 8.36 13.60 -4.66
C ARG A 65 9.77 13.50 -5.22
N SER A 66 10.50 14.61 -5.26
CA SER A 66 11.89 14.65 -5.72
C SER A 66 12.77 13.73 -4.88
N ALA A 67 12.68 13.82 -3.56
CA ALA A 67 13.48 13.02 -2.64
C ALA A 67 13.26 11.52 -2.81
N ILE A 68 12.03 11.06 -3.04
CA ILE A 68 11.75 9.63 -3.23
C ILE A 68 12.15 9.16 -4.65
N MET A 69 12.07 10.02 -5.67
CA MET A 69 12.40 9.64 -7.05
C MET A 69 13.91 9.55 -7.32
N THR A 70 14.74 10.28 -6.57
CA THR A 70 16.19 10.36 -6.80
C THR A 70 17.02 9.45 -5.88
N THR A 71 16.36 8.63 -5.07
CA THR A 71 16.96 7.62 -4.18
C THR A 71 16.59 6.22 -4.61
#